data_AF-K9WLI3-F1
#
_entry.id   AF-K9WLI3-F1
#
_cell.length_a   1.000
_cell.length_b   1.000
_cell.length_c   1.000
_cell.angle_alpha   90.00
_cell.angle_beta   90.00
_cell.angle_gamma   90.00
#
_symmetry.space_group_name_H-M   'P 1'
#
loop_
_entity.id
_entity.type
_entity.pdbx_description
1 polymer ?
#
loop_
_entity_poly.entity_id
_entity_poly.type
_entity_poly.pdbx_seq_one_letter_code
_entity_poly.pdbx_strand_id
1 'polypeptide(L)'
;MTTSLKSNSLANRNSKKSDDLTRIKGIGITKQKWLRELLNIHTFQDLAKLSVDEVESRLKTQGHTVSKSEIQGWIAQSQVLATAELSSQQFVESSDREEERFSNLPTQENELSQYVMALADAEADNPLDCSNQKNESSHAAAKVNVSPLMPQDEWQTFASFRVEFHSRTIEGQGEEQRTIIHYIEANKCQTWSEIGADQLQEWMLEQISEQMCQSIAAESPVTALPITLEITQIRAVQAYPTPRPMVVEKGNRVFPHPLSHETPFALEVGFNLTGFTALHLTNKQVEYYAQFHVRNRMTGEVIHVGDTELATLKKGQLSYTAVLNEITLEPGVYRLQAIVKLQCVPATLGSFKVPLLQVV
;
A
#
# COMPACT_ATOMS: atom_id res chain seq x y z
N MET A 1 -56.05 -26.24 -46.31
CA MET A 1 -54.76 -26.95 -46.32
C MET A 1 -53.64 -25.96 -46.57
N THR A 2 -52.85 -25.65 -45.54
CA THR A 2 -51.39 -25.33 -45.59
C THR A 2 -51.02 -24.80 -44.20
N THR A 3 -50.33 -25.64 -43.42
CA THR A 3 -49.82 -25.37 -42.09
C THR A 3 -48.45 -24.69 -42.20
N SER A 4 -48.32 -23.50 -41.61
CA SER A 4 -47.05 -22.79 -41.42
C SER A 4 -46.42 -23.23 -40.10
N LEU A 5 -45.32 -23.97 -40.18
CA LEU A 5 -44.51 -24.39 -39.03
C LEU A 5 -43.55 -23.25 -38.66
N LYS A 6 -43.84 -22.56 -37.56
CA LYS A 6 -42.89 -21.69 -36.87
C LYS A 6 -41.85 -22.56 -36.15
N SER A 7 -40.61 -22.48 -36.61
CA SER A 7 -39.42 -23.08 -36.00
C SER A 7 -39.13 -22.40 -34.66
N ASN A 8 -39.39 -23.12 -33.56
CA ASN A 8 -38.95 -22.71 -32.22
C ASN A 8 -37.43 -22.94 -32.09
N SER A 9 -36.67 -21.85 -32.10
CA SER A 9 -35.26 -21.80 -31.71
C SER A 9 -35.17 -21.97 -30.19
N LEU A 10 -34.99 -23.21 -29.73
CA LEU A 10 -34.51 -23.53 -28.38
C LEU A 10 -33.00 -23.30 -28.32
N ALA A 11 -32.60 -22.03 -28.23
CA ALA A 11 -31.23 -21.65 -27.89
C ALA A 11 -31.00 -21.87 -26.38
N ASN A 12 -30.63 -23.11 -26.04
CA ASN A 12 -29.59 -23.50 -25.09
C ASN A 12 -29.34 -22.57 -23.86
N ARG A 13 -30.12 -22.76 -22.77
CA ARG A 13 -29.87 -22.17 -21.44
C ARG A 13 -28.89 -22.98 -20.56
N ASN A 14 -27.83 -23.55 -21.15
CA ASN A 14 -26.75 -24.22 -20.41
C ASN A 14 -25.45 -23.41 -20.43
N SER A 15 -25.52 -22.09 -20.22
CA SER A 15 -24.30 -21.32 -19.91
C SER A 15 -23.84 -21.73 -18.51
N LYS A 16 -22.98 -22.75 -18.43
CA LYS A 16 -22.24 -23.08 -17.21
C LYS A 16 -21.63 -21.76 -16.70
N LYS A 17 -22.08 -21.34 -15.53
CA LYS A 17 -21.61 -20.13 -14.87
C LYS A 17 -20.12 -20.33 -14.59
N SER A 18 -19.27 -19.58 -15.27
CA SER A 18 -17.82 -19.59 -15.01
C SER A 18 -17.55 -18.76 -13.76
N ASP A 19 -16.73 -19.28 -12.86
CA ASP A 19 -16.28 -18.55 -11.69
C ASP A 19 -15.20 -17.54 -12.07
N ASP A 20 -15.10 -16.47 -11.29
CA ASP A 20 -14.02 -15.50 -11.42
C ASP A 20 -12.76 -16.02 -10.71
N LEU A 21 -11.88 -16.67 -11.47
CA LEU A 21 -10.63 -17.26 -10.98
C LEU A 21 -9.65 -16.19 -10.48
N THR A 22 -9.85 -14.91 -10.84
CA THR A 22 -9.01 -13.81 -10.32
C THR A 22 -9.15 -13.59 -8.81
N ARG A 23 -10.16 -14.20 -8.18
CA ARG A 23 -10.30 -14.26 -6.71
C ARG A 23 -9.20 -15.07 -6.02
N ILE A 24 -8.44 -15.88 -6.76
CA ILE A 24 -7.30 -16.66 -6.26
C ILE A 24 -6.03 -15.84 -6.38
N LYS A 25 -5.30 -15.66 -5.27
CA LYS A 25 -4.04 -14.90 -5.27
C LYS A 25 -3.02 -15.54 -6.21
N GLY A 26 -2.48 -14.73 -7.12
CA GLY A 26 -1.51 -15.15 -8.15
C GLY A 26 -2.11 -15.43 -9.52
N ILE A 27 -3.45 -15.53 -9.64
CA ILE A 27 -4.16 -15.65 -10.91
C ILE A 27 -4.65 -14.27 -11.35
N GLY A 28 -3.91 -13.63 -12.26
CA GLY A 28 -4.37 -12.44 -12.97
C GLY A 28 -5.28 -12.78 -14.16
N ILE A 29 -5.77 -11.75 -14.85
CA ILE A 29 -6.62 -11.88 -16.06
C ILE A 29 -5.95 -12.78 -17.12
N THR A 30 -4.66 -12.60 -17.36
CA THR A 30 -3.88 -13.40 -18.33
C THR A 30 -3.83 -14.88 -17.96
N LYS A 31 -3.52 -15.19 -16.69
CA LYS A 31 -3.49 -16.58 -16.19
C LYS A 31 -4.87 -17.21 -16.19
N GLN A 32 -5.92 -16.45 -15.85
CA GLN A 32 -7.30 -16.93 -15.99
C GLN A 32 -7.62 -17.30 -17.44
N LYS A 33 -7.19 -16.49 -18.41
CA LYS A 33 -7.37 -16.79 -19.84
C LYS A 33 -6.66 -18.09 -20.22
N TRP A 34 -5.41 -18.28 -19.79
CA TRP A 34 -4.68 -19.53 -20.00
C TRP A 34 -5.40 -20.74 -19.42
N LEU A 35 -5.87 -20.65 -18.17
CA LEU A 35 -6.58 -21.74 -17.50
C LEU A 35 -7.90 -22.08 -18.21
N ARG A 36 -8.64 -21.07 -18.67
CA ARG A 36 -9.92 -21.26 -19.38
C ARG A 36 -9.74 -21.81 -20.79
N GLU A 37 -8.81 -21.24 -21.56
CA GLU A 37 -8.65 -21.59 -22.98
C GLU A 37 -7.82 -22.86 -23.17
N LEU A 38 -6.75 -23.05 -22.39
CA LEU A 38 -5.79 -24.13 -22.61
C LEU A 38 -6.13 -25.37 -21.77
N LEU A 39 -6.66 -25.19 -20.55
CA LEU A 39 -6.97 -26.28 -19.64
C LEU A 39 -8.48 -26.54 -19.49
N ASN A 40 -9.33 -25.69 -20.09
CA ASN A 40 -10.79 -25.76 -19.97
C ASN A 40 -11.28 -25.69 -18.51
N ILE A 41 -10.58 -24.91 -17.68
CA ILE A 41 -10.89 -24.70 -16.26
C ILE A 41 -11.75 -23.45 -16.14
N HIS A 42 -13.03 -23.61 -15.81
CA HIS A 42 -13.98 -22.50 -15.74
C HIS A 42 -14.49 -22.22 -14.33
N THR A 43 -14.36 -23.17 -13.41
CA THR A 43 -14.83 -23.06 -12.03
C THR A 43 -13.71 -23.31 -11.02
N PHE A 44 -13.89 -22.86 -9.78
CA PHE A 44 -12.97 -23.21 -8.68
C PHE A 44 -12.89 -24.73 -8.49
N GLN A 45 -14.01 -25.42 -8.70
CA GLN A 45 -14.08 -26.87 -8.58
C GLN A 45 -13.27 -27.59 -9.67
N ASP A 46 -13.26 -27.06 -10.90
CA ASP A 46 -12.44 -27.63 -11.99
C ASP A 46 -10.96 -27.54 -11.64
N LEU A 47 -10.51 -26.39 -11.13
CA LEU A 47 -9.11 -26.19 -10.73
C LEU A 47 -8.73 -27.06 -9.53
N ALA A 48 -9.63 -27.20 -8.55
CA ALA A 48 -9.43 -27.97 -7.32
C ALA A 48 -9.27 -29.49 -7.55
N LYS A 49 -9.76 -30.01 -8.68
CA LYS A 49 -9.70 -31.44 -9.05
C LYS A 49 -8.39 -31.85 -9.71
N LEU A 50 -7.63 -30.89 -10.24
CA LEU A 50 -6.39 -31.18 -10.95
C LEU A 50 -5.22 -31.33 -9.99
N SER A 51 -4.23 -32.12 -10.39
CA SER A 51 -2.96 -32.22 -9.67
C SER A 51 -2.00 -31.10 -10.06
N VAL A 52 -1.05 -30.77 -9.17
CA VAL A 52 -0.01 -29.77 -9.44
C VAL A 52 0.78 -30.12 -10.70
N ASP A 53 1.18 -31.39 -10.85
CA ASP A 53 1.97 -31.85 -11.99
C ASP A 53 1.17 -31.81 -13.31
N GLU A 54 -0.14 -32.07 -13.27
CA GLU A 54 -0.99 -31.98 -14.46
C GLU A 54 -1.14 -30.54 -14.96
N VAL A 55 -1.35 -29.59 -14.05
CA VAL A 55 -1.45 -28.15 -14.40
C VAL A 55 -0.10 -27.65 -14.93
N GLU A 56 1.00 -28.00 -14.27
CA GLU A 56 2.35 -27.60 -14.69
C GLU A 56 2.68 -28.15 -16.07
N SER A 57 2.46 -29.46 -16.30
CA SER A 57 2.78 -30.11 -17.58
C SER A 57 1.99 -29.48 -18.73
N ARG A 58 0.71 -29.16 -18.53
CA ARG A 58 -0.13 -28.55 -19.57
C ARG A 58 0.29 -27.12 -19.88
N LEU A 59 0.55 -26.31 -18.86
CA LEU A 59 1.04 -24.93 -19.06
C LEU A 59 2.41 -24.93 -19.76
N LYS A 60 3.32 -25.81 -19.34
CA LYS A 60 4.65 -25.94 -19.93
C LYS A 60 4.62 -26.35 -21.39
N THR A 61 3.68 -27.22 -21.78
CA THR A 61 3.50 -27.63 -23.19
C THR A 61 3.09 -26.46 -24.09
N GLN A 62 2.45 -25.44 -23.52
CA GLN A 62 2.02 -24.22 -24.22
C GLN A 62 3.05 -23.08 -24.11
N GLY A 63 4.25 -23.36 -23.57
CA GLY A 63 5.30 -22.35 -23.40
C GLY A 63 5.13 -21.44 -22.18
N HIS A 64 4.12 -21.70 -21.33
CA HIS A 64 3.92 -20.94 -20.10
C HIS A 64 4.69 -21.60 -18.96
N THR A 65 5.54 -20.83 -18.29
CA THR A 65 6.27 -21.29 -17.11
C THR A 65 5.62 -20.73 -15.84
N VAL A 66 5.16 -21.63 -14.98
CA VAL A 66 4.60 -21.29 -13.66
C VAL A 66 5.23 -22.24 -12.66
N SER A 67 5.66 -21.73 -11.52
CA SER A 67 6.29 -22.56 -10.48
C SER A 67 5.29 -23.54 -9.85
N LYS A 68 5.75 -24.74 -9.47
CA LYS A 68 4.93 -25.74 -8.76
C LYS A 68 4.30 -25.20 -7.48
N SER A 69 5.04 -24.39 -6.72
CA SER A 69 4.58 -23.80 -5.47
C SER A 69 3.42 -22.82 -5.70
N GLU A 70 3.48 -22.04 -6.77
CA GLU A 70 2.38 -21.15 -7.14
C GLU A 70 1.13 -21.94 -7.57
N ILE A 71 1.28 -22.98 -8.39
CA ILE A 71 0.19 -23.87 -8.80
C ILE A 71 -0.46 -24.54 -7.58
N GLN A 72 0.37 -25.03 -6.64
CA GLN A 72 -0.12 -25.60 -5.38
C GLN A 72 -0.94 -24.59 -4.58
N GLY A 73 -0.48 -23.33 -4.51
CA GLY A 73 -1.20 -22.23 -3.89
C GLY A 73 -2.55 -21.94 -4.55
N TRP A 74 -2.64 -22.10 -5.87
CA TRP A 74 -3.91 -21.95 -6.60
C TRP A 74 -4.89 -23.07 -6.29
N ILE A 75 -4.43 -24.32 -6.31
CA ILE A 75 -5.26 -25.50 -6.02
C ILE A 75 -5.78 -25.48 -4.58
N ALA A 76 -4.94 -25.09 -3.61
CA ALA A 76 -5.36 -25.00 -2.21
C ALA A 76 -6.45 -23.93 -2.01
N GLN A 77 -6.29 -22.74 -2.61
CA GLN A 77 -7.29 -21.68 -2.54
C GLN A 77 -8.59 -22.03 -3.27
N SER A 78 -8.51 -22.71 -4.42
CA SER A 78 -9.69 -23.11 -5.18
C SER A 78 -10.52 -24.16 -4.43
N GLN A 79 -9.89 -25.08 -3.69
CA GLN A 79 -10.59 -26.04 -2.81
C GLN A 79 -11.40 -25.33 -1.71
N VAL A 80 -10.83 -24.30 -1.08
CA VAL A 80 -11.52 -23.50 -0.06
C VAL A 80 -12.73 -22.78 -0.66
N LEU A 81 -12.54 -22.12 -1.81
CA LEU A 81 -13.62 -21.38 -2.48
C LEU A 81 -14.73 -22.30 -2.99
N ALA A 82 -14.38 -23.45 -3.57
CA ALA A 82 -15.35 -24.44 -4.03
C ALA A 82 -16.20 -25.00 -2.88
N THR A 83 -15.58 -25.23 -1.71
CA THR A 83 -16.29 -25.70 -0.52
C THR A 83 -17.25 -24.63 0.02
N ALA A 84 -16.81 -23.37 0.06
CA ALA A 84 -17.63 -22.25 0.53
C ALA A 84 -18.86 -22.00 -0.38
N GLU A 85 -18.70 -22.14 -1.69
CA GLU A 85 -19.81 -21.97 -2.63
C GLU A 85 -20.84 -23.09 -2.56
N LEU A 86 -20.40 -24.35 -2.39
CA LEU A 86 -21.31 -25.48 -2.16
C LEU A 86 -22.13 -25.28 -0.88
N SER A 87 -21.49 -24.81 0.20
CA SER A 87 -22.20 -24.49 1.45
C SER A 87 -23.20 -23.35 1.29
N SER A 88 -22.90 -22.36 0.45
CA SER A 88 -23.79 -21.22 0.21
C SER A 88 -25.02 -21.60 -0.62
N GLN A 89 -24.88 -22.55 -1.56
CA GLN A 89 -26.00 -23.03 -2.38
C GLN A 89 -27.00 -23.89 -1.59
N GLN A 90 -26.55 -24.65 -0.58
CA GLN A 90 -27.44 -25.43 0.28
C GLN A 90 -28.34 -24.58 1.19
N PHE A 91 -27.94 -23.34 1.50
CA PHE A 91 -28.69 -22.45 2.38
C PHE A 91 -29.85 -21.74 1.67
N VAL A 92 -29.78 -21.58 0.34
CA VAL A 92 -30.85 -20.91 -0.43
C VAL A 92 -32.03 -21.84 -0.67
N GLU A 93 -31.81 -23.15 -0.80
CA GLU A 93 -32.87 -24.13 -1.10
C GLU A 93 -33.70 -24.55 0.13
N SER A 94 -33.31 -24.11 1.34
CA SER A 94 -34.02 -24.37 2.59
C SER A 94 -34.84 -23.17 3.11
N SER A 95 -34.73 -22.00 2.48
CA SER A 95 -35.38 -20.76 2.95
C SER A 95 -36.81 -20.55 2.43
N ASP A 96 -37.28 -21.33 1.45
CA ASP A 96 -38.63 -21.19 0.87
C ASP A 96 -39.76 -21.82 1.71
N ARG A 97 -39.52 -22.15 3.00
CA ARG A 97 -40.51 -22.84 3.85
C ARG A 97 -40.92 -22.15 5.15
N GLU A 98 -40.43 -20.93 5.46
CA GLU A 98 -40.76 -20.24 6.72
C GLU A 98 -41.24 -18.79 6.57
N GLU A 99 -41.74 -18.39 5.39
CA GLU A 99 -42.20 -17.00 5.13
C GLU A 99 -43.70 -16.76 5.40
N GLU A 100 -44.33 -17.46 6.36
CA GLU A 100 -45.72 -17.21 6.77
C GLU A 100 -45.91 -16.78 8.25
N ARG A 101 -44.84 -16.51 9.03
CA ARG A 101 -45.00 -16.26 10.48
C ARG A 101 -44.50 -14.96 11.10
N PHE A 102 -43.95 -14.02 10.33
CA PHE A 102 -43.47 -12.75 10.91
C PHE A 102 -44.08 -11.50 10.27
N SER A 103 -45.39 -11.52 10.07
CA SER A 103 -46.20 -10.30 9.99
C SER A 103 -46.77 -10.06 11.38
N ASN A 104 -46.09 -9.27 12.23
CA ASN A 104 -46.62 -8.47 13.34
C ASN A 104 -45.50 -8.12 14.34
N LEU A 105 -44.77 -7.03 14.10
CA LEU A 105 -44.16 -6.27 15.21
C LEU A 105 -44.15 -4.78 14.85
N PRO A 106 -44.61 -3.88 15.74
CA PRO A 106 -44.75 -2.46 15.44
C PRO A 106 -43.42 -1.71 15.59
N THR A 107 -43.21 -0.83 14.62
CA THR A 107 -42.19 0.22 14.55
C THR A 107 -42.30 1.18 15.74
N GLN A 108 -41.20 1.41 16.45
CA GLN A 108 -41.06 2.53 17.36
C GLN A 108 -39.88 3.40 16.91
N GLU A 109 -40.20 4.37 16.05
CA GLU A 109 -39.42 5.59 15.88
C GLU A 109 -39.64 6.45 17.12
N ASN A 110 -38.57 6.88 17.81
CA ASN A 110 -38.53 8.24 18.34
C ASN A 110 -37.13 8.68 18.78
N GLU A 111 -36.87 9.96 18.50
CA GLU A 111 -36.03 10.89 19.27
C GLU A 111 -34.53 10.66 19.35
N LEU A 112 -33.77 11.39 18.50
CA LEU A 112 -32.65 12.25 18.92
C LEU A 112 -32.14 13.08 17.73
N SER A 113 -32.89 14.12 17.40
CA SER A 113 -32.40 15.30 16.68
C SER A 113 -32.51 16.48 17.62
N GLN A 114 -31.38 17.11 17.98
CA GLN A 114 -31.19 18.55 18.26
C GLN A 114 -30.02 18.76 19.24
N TYR A 115 -28.84 19.08 18.70
CA TYR A 115 -27.97 20.06 19.35
C TYR A 115 -27.14 20.78 18.27
N VAL A 116 -27.46 22.06 18.08
CA VAL A 116 -26.94 22.96 17.04
C VAL A 116 -26.16 24.09 17.71
N MET A 117 -24.98 24.36 17.14
CA MET A 117 -24.21 25.62 17.02
C MET A 117 -24.09 26.62 18.19
N ALA A 118 -22.84 27.08 18.36
CA ALA A 118 -22.36 28.46 18.20
C ALA A 118 -21.55 28.97 19.40
N LEU A 119 -20.32 29.44 19.14
CA LEU A 119 -19.92 30.82 19.45
C LEU A 119 -18.56 31.13 18.80
N ALA A 120 -18.52 32.33 18.21
CA ALA A 120 -17.39 32.94 17.54
C ALA A 120 -16.87 34.14 18.37
N ASP A 121 -15.71 34.63 17.94
CA ASP A 121 -15.16 35.99 18.06
C ASP A 121 -14.67 36.52 19.41
N ALA A 122 -13.37 36.87 19.45
CA ALA A 122 -12.90 38.19 19.87
C ALA A 122 -11.42 38.44 19.45
N GLU A 123 -11.22 39.61 18.84
CA GLU A 123 -9.98 40.27 18.43
C GLU A 123 -9.10 40.75 19.60
N ALA A 124 -7.81 41.04 19.34
CA ALA A 124 -7.19 42.38 19.47
C ALA A 124 -5.64 42.38 19.60
N ASP A 125 -4.99 43.13 18.72
CA ASP A 125 -3.86 44.08 18.86
C ASP A 125 -2.72 43.85 19.89
N ASN A 126 -1.45 43.80 19.44
CA ASN A 126 -0.55 44.97 19.23
C ASN A 126 0.93 44.54 18.96
N PRO A 127 1.81 45.46 18.44
CA PRO A 127 3.08 45.17 17.77
C PRO A 127 4.33 45.42 18.64
N LEU A 128 5.52 44.99 18.17
CA LEU A 128 6.88 45.54 18.40
C LEU A 128 7.88 44.69 17.58
N ASP A 129 8.45 45.18 16.48
CA ASP A 129 9.79 45.79 16.36
C ASP A 129 10.93 45.05 17.10
N CYS A 130 11.85 44.44 16.35
CA CYS A 130 13.29 44.67 16.50
C CYS A 130 14.13 44.01 15.39
N SER A 131 15.11 44.77 14.94
CA SER A 131 16.12 44.46 13.94
C SER A 131 17.36 43.74 14.52
N ASN A 132 18.21 43.23 13.62
CA ASN A 132 19.60 42.77 13.80
C ASN A 132 19.76 41.34 14.37
N GLN A 133 20.71 40.49 13.95
CA GLN A 133 22.10 40.77 13.60
C GLN A 133 22.75 39.56 12.92
N LYS A 134 23.60 39.84 11.93
CA LYS A 134 24.65 38.95 11.38
C LYS A 134 25.43 38.23 12.47
N ASN A 135 25.81 36.97 12.23
CA ASN A 135 27.13 36.46 12.55
C ASN A 135 27.48 35.22 11.70
N GLU A 136 28.36 35.44 10.73
CA GLU A 136 29.22 34.42 10.14
C GLU A 136 30.34 34.11 11.14
N SER A 137 30.61 32.84 11.43
CA SER A 137 32.01 32.39 11.55
C SER A 137 32.12 30.88 11.43
N SER A 138 33.07 30.53 10.57
CA SER A 138 33.67 29.26 10.28
C SER A 138 34.51 28.71 11.45
N HIS A 139 34.69 27.38 11.44
CA HIS A 139 35.87 26.58 11.84
C HIS A 139 35.40 25.12 11.93
N ALA A 140 36.13 24.06 11.61
CA ALA A 140 37.38 23.82 10.89
C ALA A 140 37.42 22.28 10.72
N ALA A 141 38.01 21.81 9.62
CA ALA A 141 38.13 20.40 9.27
C ALA A 141 38.99 19.60 10.27
N ALA A 142 38.52 18.40 10.63
CA ALA A 142 39.34 17.36 11.23
C ALA A 142 39.21 16.06 10.41
N LYS A 143 40.29 15.69 9.74
CA LYS A 143 40.51 14.39 9.09
C LYS A 143 40.66 13.31 10.16
N VAL A 144 39.84 12.26 10.09
CA VAL A 144 40.15 10.98 10.75
C VAL A 144 39.97 9.87 9.73
N ASN A 145 41.06 9.15 9.53
CA ASN A 145 41.23 8.04 8.61
C ASN A 145 41.18 6.76 9.43
N VAL A 146 40.11 5.96 9.33
CA VAL A 146 40.10 4.56 9.78
C VAL A 146 39.12 3.77 8.91
N SER A 147 39.65 2.86 8.09
CA SER A 147 39.00 1.61 7.69
C SER A 147 39.61 0.49 8.57
N PRO A 148 38.94 -0.63 8.88
CA PRO A 148 38.03 -1.34 7.96
C PRO A 148 36.80 -2.07 8.57
N LEU A 149 35.90 -2.46 7.63
CA LEU A 149 35.07 -3.69 7.61
C LEU A 149 33.93 -3.85 8.64
N MET A 150 32.71 -3.46 8.25
CA MET A 150 31.45 -4.18 8.51
C MET A 150 30.47 -3.89 7.36
N PRO A 151 29.60 -4.84 6.96
CA PRO A 151 28.71 -4.69 5.81
C PRO A 151 27.68 -3.61 6.11
N GLN A 152 27.68 -2.55 5.32
CA GLN A 152 26.72 -1.46 5.45
C GLN A 152 25.35 -1.94 4.97
N ASP A 153 24.36 -1.94 5.87
CA ASP A 153 22.92 -2.03 5.55
C ASP A 153 22.46 -0.72 4.89
N GLU A 154 23.14 -0.34 3.81
CA GLU A 154 22.72 0.75 2.95
C GLU A 154 21.62 0.25 2.02
N TRP A 155 20.60 1.09 1.82
CA TRP A 155 19.58 0.83 0.83
C TRP A 155 20.25 0.64 -0.53
N GLN A 156 20.31 -0.62 -0.99
CA GLN A 156 20.83 -0.93 -2.29
C GLN A 156 19.70 -0.82 -3.31
N THR A 157 19.85 0.10 -4.25
CA THR A 157 19.02 0.12 -5.45
C THR A 157 19.22 -1.20 -6.20
N PHE A 158 18.15 -1.98 -6.35
CA PHE A 158 18.20 -3.28 -7.04
C PHE A 158 17.62 -3.23 -8.45
N ALA A 159 16.86 -2.18 -8.79
CA ALA A 159 16.36 -1.92 -10.14
C ALA A 159 16.00 -0.43 -10.33
N SER A 160 16.31 0.10 -11.52
CA SER A 160 16.06 1.47 -11.97
C SER A 160 15.70 1.44 -13.45
N PHE A 161 14.59 2.11 -13.77
CA PHE A 161 14.09 2.21 -15.14
C PHE A 161 14.04 3.66 -15.57
N ARG A 162 14.44 3.92 -16.82
CA ARG A 162 14.24 5.22 -17.47
C ARG A 162 13.28 5.03 -18.64
N VAL A 163 12.15 5.72 -18.61
CA VAL A 163 11.13 5.68 -19.65
C VAL A 163 11.15 6.97 -20.44
N GLU A 164 11.26 6.87 -21.77
CA GLU A 164 11.29 8.00 -22.70
C GLU A 164 10.13 7.88 -23.71
N PHE A 165 9.39 8.96 -23.91
CA PHE A 165 8.34 9.06 -24.92
C PHE A 165 8.76 10.07 -25.97
N HIS A 166 8.80 9.64 -27.24
CA HIS A 166 9.15 10.49 -28.36
C HIS A 166 7.95 10.60 -29.28
N SER A 167 7.69 11.79 -29.81
CA SER A 167 6.76 12.00 -30.92
C SER A 167 7.43 12.80 -32.02
N ARG A 168 7.05 12.55 -33.28
CA ARG A 168 7.40 13.38 -34.42
C ARG A 168 6.26 13.44 -35.42
N THR A 169 6.07 14.58 -36.04
CA THR A 169 5.11 14.75 -37.14
C THR A 169 5.83 14.57 -38.47
N ILE A 170 5.33 13.66 -39.30
CA ILE A 170 5.85 13.45 -40.66
C ILE A 170 4.85 14.04 -41.64
N GLU A 171 5.34 14.94 -42.51
CA GLU A 171 4.52 15.60 -43.53
C GLU A 171 3.85 14.54 -44.43
N GLY A 172 2.52 14.52 -44.45
CA GLY A 172 1.72 13.56 -45.22
C GLY A 172 1.52 12.17 -44.58
N GLN A 173 2.14 11.86 -43.44
CA GLN A 173 2.03 10.54 -42.78
C GLN A 173 1.44 10.57 -41.36
N GLY A 174 1.27 11.74 -40.75
CA GLY A 174 0.68 11.88 -39.41
C GLY A 174 1.73 11.94 -38.29
N GLU A 175 1.26 11.78 -37.04
CA GLU A 175 2.12 11.75 -35.85
C GLU A 175 2.60 10.32 -35.59
N GLU A 176 3.91 10.13 -35.54
CA GLU A 176 4.54 8.89 -35.11
C GLU A 176 4.99 9.06 -33.66
N GLN A 177 4.63 8.10 -32.81
CA GLN A 177 5.07 8.06 -31.42
C GLN A 177 5.98 6.85 -31.19
N ARG A 178 6.86 6.90 -30.20
CA ARG A 178 7.57 5.71 -29.73
C ARG A 178 7.86 5.82 -28.24
N THR A 179 7.89 4.68 -27.58
CA THR A 179 8.27 4.55 -26.17
C THR A 179 9.56 3.75 -26.07
N ILE A 180 10.52 4.23 -25.29
CA ILE A 180 11.80 3.56 -25.03
C ILE A 180 11.93 3.35 -23.52
N ILE A 181 12.18 2.13 -23.07
CA ILE A 181 12.53 1.86 -21.67
C ILE A 181 13.96 1.36 -21.60
N HIS A 182 14.76 1.97 -20.73
CA HIS A 182 16.07 1.49 -20.33
C HIS A 182 16.01 0.89 -18.94
N TYR A 183 16.41 -0.38 -18.81
CA TYR A 183 16.71 -1.00 -17.52
C TYR A 183 18.20 -0.82 -17.22
N ILE A 184 18.50 0.07 -16.27
CA ILE A 184 19.83 0.63 -16.09
C ILE A 184 20.82 -0.43 -15.57
N GLU A 185 20.43 -1.24 -14.60
CA GLU A 185 21.27 -2.21 -13.90
C GLU A 185 21.69 -3.37 -14.81
N ALA A 186 20.82 -3.80 -15.72
CA ALA A 186 21.10 -4.88 -16.66
C ALA A 186 21.58 -4.40 -18.03
N ASN A 187 21.67 -3.07 -18.24
CA ASN A 187 21.94 -2.45 -19.53
C ASN A 187 21.05 -3.01 -20.67
N LYS A 188 19.77 -3.25 -20.37
CA LYS A 188 18.77 -3.71 -21.34
C LYS A 188 17.93 -2.52 -21.80
N CYS A 189 17.52 -2.53 -23.06
CA CYS A 189 16.65 -1.50 -23.63
C CYS A 189 15.57 -2.15 -24.49
N GLN A 190 14.34 -1.65 -24.39
CA GLN A 190 13.21 -2.08 -25.22
C GLN A 190 12.52 -0.86 -25.82
N THR A 191 12.09 -0.95 -27.08
CA THR A 191 11.43 0.14 -27.81
C THR A 191 10.14 -0.36 -28.44
N TRP A 192 9.09 0.47 -28.37
CA TRP A 192 7.78 0.22 -28.99
C TRP A 192 7.40 1.41 -29.89
N SER A 193 6.81 1.12 -31.06
CA SER A 193 6.37 2.12 -32.04
C SER A 193 4.99 2.74 -31.73
N GLU A 194 4.33 2.31 -30.65
CA GLU A 194 3.06 2.86 -30.16
C GLU A 194 3.03 2.71 -28.62
N ILE A 195 2.32 3.60 -27.91
CA ILE A 195 2.27 3.56 -26.44
C ILE A 195 1.35 2.43 -25.97
N GLY A 196 1.89 1.22 -25.84
CA GLY A 196 1.25 0.12 -25.14
C GLY A 196 1.48 0.24 -23.64
N ALA A 197 0.72 1.08 -22.93
CA ALA A 197 0.86 1.28 -21.47
C ALA A 197 0.83 -0.05 -20.69
N ASP A 198 0.00 -1.00 -21.13
CA ASP A 198 -0.10 -2.33 -20.54
C ASP A 198 1.18 -3.16 -20.76
N GLN A 199 1.78 -3.06 -21.95
CA GLN A 199 3.01 -3.76 -22.32
C GLN A 199 4.24 -3.19 -21.59
N LEU A 200 4.25 -1.87 -21.36
CA LEU A 200 5.27 -1.18 -20.57
C LEU A 200 5.31 -1.71 -19.13
N GLN A 201 4.13 -1.79 -18.50
CA GLN A 201 4.00 -2.29 -17.13
C GLN A 201 4.40 -3.77 -17.04
N GLU A 202 3.92 -4.60 -17.97
CA GLU A 202 4.22 -6.03 -18.01
C GLU A 202 5.72 -6.29 -18.15
N TRP A 203 6.38 -5.58 -19.08
CA TRP A 203 7.81 -5.71 -19.30
C TRP A 203 8.64 -5.29 -18.07
N MET A 204 8.30 -4.17 -17.42
CA MET A 204 9.00 -3.75 -16.19
C MET A 204 8.84 -4.77 -15.05
N LEU A 205 7.64 -5.32 -14.88
CA LEU A 205 7.38 -6.36 -13.88
C LEU A 205 8.13 -7.65 -14.18
N GLU A 206 8.22 -8.05 -15.45
CA GLU A 206 8.99 -9.21 -15.88
C GLU A 206 10.48 -9.05 -15.54
N GLN A 207 11.09 -7.91 -15.87
CA GLN A 207 12.51 -7.65 -15.56
C GLN A 207 12.80 -7.65 -14.05
N ILE A 208 11.89 -7.12 -13.22
CA ILE A 208 12.01 -7.17 -11.75
C ILE A 208 11.92 -8.62 -11.25
N SER A 209 10.97 -9.39 -11.79
CA SER A 209 10.73 -10.78 -11.36
C SER A 209 11.88 -11.72 -11.72
N GLU A 210 12.49 -11.57 -12.90
CA GLU A 210 13.66 -12.36 -13.31
C GLU A 210 14.85 -12.14 -12.36
N GLN A 211 15.09 -10.88 -11.99
CA GLN A 211 16.18 -10.52 -11.07
C GLN A 211 15.95 -11.07 -9.66
N MET A 212 14.72 -10.94 -9.13
CA MET A 212 14.38 -11.52 -7.83
C MET A 212 14.54 -13.05 -7.81
N CYS A 213 14.18 -13.74 -8.90
CA CYS A 213 14.37 -15.19 -9.01
C CYS A 213 15.85 -15.60 -9.02
N GLN A 214 16.72 -14.80 -9.61
CA GLN A 214 18.17 -15.06 -9.62
C GLN A 214 18.82 -14.84 -8.25
N SER A 215 18.28 -13.93 -7.43
CA SER A 215 18.79 -13.69 -6.07
C SER A 215 18.40 -14.78 -5.06
N ILE A 216 17.31 -15.50 -5.30
CA ILE A 216 16.69 -16.43 -4.32
C ILE A 216 17.22 -17.89 -4.47
N ALA A 217 18.04 -18.18 -5.49
CA ALA A 217 18.52 -19.55 -5.73
C ALA A 217 19.52 -20.11 -4.69
N ALA A 218 19.85 -19.39 -3.61
CA ALA A 218 20.81 -19.85 -2.60
C ALA A 218 20.23 -20.22 -1.21
N GLU A 219 19.07 -19.73 -0.78
CA GLU A 219 18.54 -20.07 0.56
C GLU A 219 17.01 -20.14 0.57
N SER A 220 16.46 -21.28 0.97
CA SER A 220 15.01 -21.49 1.05
C SER A 220 14.39 -20.65 2.18
N PRO A 221 13.51 -19.67 1.90
CA PRO A 221 12.90 -18.89 2.97
C PRO A 221 11.68 -19.63 3.51
N VAL A 222 11.72 -19.92 4.80
CA VAL A 222 10.53 -20.19 5.61
C VAL A 222 9.60 -18.99 5.45
N THR A 223 8.37 -19.22 4.99
CA THR A 223 7.33 -18.20 4.74
C THR A 223 6.92 -17.52 6.06
N ALA A 224 7.73 -16.58 6.54
CA ALA A 224 7.43 -15.81 7.72
C ALA A 224 6.30 -14.83 7.43
N LEU A 225 5.22 -14.90 8.21
CA LEU A 225 4.13 -13.93 8.13
C LEU A 225 4.67 -12.51 8.38
N PRO A 226 4.25 -11.51 7.56
CA PRO A 226 4.77 -10.15 7.67
C PRO A 226 4.38 -9.52 9.00
N ILE A 227 5.29 -8.75 9.58
CA ILE A 227 5.00 -7.91 10.75
C ILE A 227 4.19 -6.70 10.30
N THR A 228 3.23 -6.28 11.12
CA THR A 228 2.42 -5.08 10.86
C THR A 228 2.74 -4.00 11.88
N LEU A 229 3.16 -2.83 11.39
CA LEU A 229 3.31 -1.61 12.17
C LEU A 229 1.97 -0.86 12.24
N GLU A 230 1.46 -0.64 13.43
CA GLU A 230 0.27 0.19 13.63
C GLU A 230 0.64 1.47 14.37
N ILE A 231 0.56 2.62 13.69
CA ILE A 231 0.68 3.93 14.35
C ILE A 231 -0.60 4.20 15.14
N THR A 232 -0.47 4.40 16.44
CA THR A 232 -1.59 4.61 17.36
C THR A 232 -1.87 6.09 17.59
N GLN A 233 -0.82 6.91 17.64
CA GLN A 233 -0.90 8.34 17.92
C GLN A 233 0.22 9.14 17.25
N ILE A 234 -0.06 10.41 16.99
CA ILE A 234 0.93 11.44 16.69
C ILE A 234 0.74 12.57 17.71
N ARG A 235 1.82 13.06 18.29
CA ARG A 235 1.81 14.17 19.23
C ARG A 235 2.68 15.31 18.69
N ALA A 236 2.21 16.54 18.81
CA ALA A 236 3.01 17.74 18.60
C ALA A 236 3.27 18.40 19.96
N VAL A 237 4.52 18.78 20.24
CA VAL A 237 4.92 19.40 21.50
C VAL A 237 5.65 20.71 21.20
N GLN A 238 5.09 21.84 21.63
CA GLN A 238 5.70 23.16 21.47
C GLN A 238 6.10 23.70 22.84
N ALA A 239 7.32 24.22 22.99
CA ALA A 239 7.95 24.44 24.29
C ALA A 239 7.41 25.65 25.10
N TYR A 240 6.75 26.62 24.47
CA TYR A 240 6.49 27.92 25.10
C TYR A 240 5.00 28.33 25.09
N PRO A 241 4.47 28.98 26.14
CA PRO A 241 5.09 29.26 27.45
C PRO A 241 5.03 28.07 28.43
N THR A 242 4.26 27.04 28.11
CA THR A 242 4.24 25.76 28.84
C THR A 242 4.13 24.64 27.82
N PRO A 243 4.97 23.59 27.87
CA PRO A 243 4.90 22.49 26.94
C PRO A 243 3.54 21.79 27.06
N ARG A 244 2.64 22.10 26.13
CA ARG A 244 1.31 21.51 26.06
C ARG A 244 1.31 20.47 24.95
N PRO A 245 1.42 19.18 25.27
CA PRO A 245 1.38 18.16 24.24
C PRO A 245 0.00 18.16 23.60
N MET A 246 -0.02 18.26 22.27
CA MET A 246 -1.22 18.12 21.47
C MET A 246 -1.23 16.73 20.87
N VAL A 247 -2.18 15.90 21.26
CA VAL A 247 -2.23 14.49 20.87
C VAL A 247 -3.33 14.27 19.84
N VAL A 248 -2.98 13.58 18.77
CA VAL A 248 -3.87 13.08 17.74
C VAL A 248 -3.82 11.56 17.77
N GLU A 249 -4.97 10.94 17.96
CA GLU A 249 -5.13 9.49 18.00
C GLU A 249 -5.91 9.01 16.77
N LYS A 250 -5.88 7.70 16.49
CA LYS A 250 -6.59 7.10 15.34
C LYS A 250 -8.08 7.48 15.27
N GLY A 251 -8.73 7.63 16.42
CA GLY A 251 -10.14 8.03 16.56
C GLY A 251 -10.39 9.54 16.57
N ASN A 252 -9.40 10.36 16.90
CA ASN A 252 -9.51 11.81 16.93
C ASN A 252 -8.37 12.46 16.13
N ARG A 253 -8.65 12.78 14.86
CA ARG A 253 -7.64 13.14 13.86
C ARG A 253 -7.42 14.65 13.72
N VAL A 254 -7.71 15.45 14.73
CA VAL A 254 -7.54 16.92 14.64
C VAL A 254 -6.71 17.39 15.82
N PHE A 255 -5.70 18.21 15.54
CA PHE A 255 -4.96 18.88 16.61
C PHE A 255 -5.88 19.92 17.27
N PRO A 256 -5.97 19.95 18.61
CA PRO A 256 -6.93 20.81 19.30
C PRO A 256 -6.58 22.30 19.23
N HIS A 257 -5.32 22.67 18.94
CA HIS A 257 -4.87 24.05 18.85
C HIS A 257 -3.89 24.22 17.67
N PRO A 258 -3.77 25.44 17.11
CA PRO A 258 -2.74 25.73 16.12
C PRO A 258 -1.33 25.72 16.75
N LEU A 259 -0.31 25.44 15.95
CA LEU A 259 1.10 25.60 16.31
C LEU A 259 1.55 27.03 15.95
N SER A 260 2.40 27.65 16.76
CA SER A 260 3.08 28.88 16.36
C SER A 260 4.24 28.60 15.39
N HIS A 261 4.41 29.39 14.34
CA HIS A 261 5.57 29.31 13.44
C HIS A 261 6.86 29.85 14.08
N GLU A 262 6.75 30.74 15.07
CA GLU A 262 7.89 31.42 15.70
C GLU A 262 8.65 30.52 16.68
N THR A 263 8.01 29.48 17.20
CA THR A 263 8.60 28.57 18.18
C THR A 263 8.74 27.17 17.59
N PRO A 264 9.94 26.59 17.55
CA PRO A 264 10.12 25.21 17.11
C PRO A 264 9.25 24.24 17.94
N PHE A 265 8.76 23.20 17.28
CA PHE A 265 7.99 22.13 17.93
C PHE A 265 8.59 20.77 17.61
N ALA A 266 8.30 19.78 18.46
CA ALA A 266 8.64 18.39 18.22
C ALA A 266 7.41 17.62 17.72
N LEU A 267 7.65 16.63 16.85
CA LEU A 267 6.67 15.62 16.48
C LEU A 267 7.07 14.28 17.06
N GLU A 268 6.15 13.66 17.80
CA GLU A 268 6.31 12.30 18.31
C GLU A 268 5.31 11.39 17.61
N VAL A 269 5.74 10.20 17.21
CA VAL A 269 4.84 9.16 16.68
C VAL A 269 4.90 7.93 17.57
N GLY A 270 3.75 7.56 18.14
CA GLY A 270 3.56 6.34 18.89
C GLY A 270 3.06 5.22 17.99
N PHE A 271 3.67 4.03 18.06
CA PHE A 271 3.28 2.89 17.25
C PHE A 271 3.43 1.56 17.99
N ASN A 272 2.68 0.56 17.54
CA ASN A 272 2.69 -0.81 18.03
C ASN A 272 3.17 -1.78 16.96
N LEU A 273 3.90 -2.80 17.40
CA LEU A 273 4.21 -3.98 16.60
C LEU A 273 3.10 -5.01 16.79
N THR A 274 2.48 -5.42 15.70
CA THR A 274 1.43 -6.44 15.68
C THR A 274 1.81 -7.60 14.74
N GLY A 275 1.26 -8.78 15.01
CA GLY A 275 1.53 -10.01 14.25
C GLY A 275 2.28 -11.08 15.05
N PHE A 276 2.21 -12.32 14.58
CA PHE A 276 2.73 -13.51 15.28
C PHE A 276 4.24 -13.47 15.54
N THR A 277 5.00 -12.73 14.73
CA THR A 277 6.46 -12.64 14.79
C THR A 277 6.97 -11.38 15.52
N ALA A 278 6.07 -10.52 16.03
CA ALA A 278 6.44 -9.26 16.66
C ALA A 278 7.39 -9.45 17.87
N LEU A 279 7.07 -10.39 18.77
CA LEU A 279 7.95 -10.72 19.91
C LEU A 279 9.32 -11.23 19.47
N HIS A 280 9.38 -12.02 18.40
CA HIS A 280 10.63 -12.53 17.87
C HIS A 280 11.52 -11.41 17.32
N LEU A 281 10.95 -10.38 16.69
CA LEU A 281 11.72 -9.22 16.21
C LEU A 281 12.39 -8.44 17.34
N THR A 282 11.72 -8.32 18.49
CA THR A 282 12.31 -7.59 19.64
C THR A 282 13.57 -8.25 20.18
N ASN A 283 13.81 -9.52 19.84
CA ASN A 283 15.05 -10.23 20.18
C ASN A 283 16.18 -10.03 19.16
N LYS A 284 15.88 -9.48 17.97
CA LYS A 284 16.82 -9.36 16.84
C LYS A 284 17.50 -7.99 16.72
N GLN A 285 17.35 -7.11 17.72
CA GLN A 285 17.91 -5.74 17.70
C GLN A 285 17.57 -4.97 16.41
N VAL A 286 16.35 -5.15 15.90
CA VAL A 286 15.89 -4.46 14.70
C VAL A 286 15.82 -2.97 14.98
N GLU A 287 16.24 -2.15 14.03
CA GLU A 287 16.14 -0.70 14.13
C GLU A 287 14.85 -0.16 13.50
N TYR A 288 14.40 0.99 13.99
CA TYR A 288 13.25 1.69 13.48
C TYR A 288 13.53 3.19 13.40
N TYR A 289 12.82 3.85 12.49
CA TYR A 289 12.76 5.31 12.40
C TYR A 289 11.43 5.74 11.81
N ALA A 290 11.12 7.03 11.94
CA ALA A 290 9.93 7.63 11.35
C ALA A 290 10.30 8.79 10.43
N GLN A 291 9.50 8.97 9.38
CA GLN A 291 9.60 10.09 8.44
C GLN A 291 8.33 10.92 8.51
N PHE A 292 8.47 12.24 8.54
CA PHE A 292 7.36 13.17 8.59
C PHE A 292 7.29 13.99 7.31
N HIS A 293 6.09 14.06 6.72
CA HIS A 293 5.80 14.87 5.55
C HIS A 293 4.58 15.73 5.82
N VAL A 294 4.58 16.97 5.34
CA VAL A 294 3.40 17.83 5.34
C VAL A 294 3.02 18.20 3.92
N ARG A 295 1.72 18.28 3.65
CA ARG A 295 1.20 18.83 2.40
C ARG A 295 0.49 20.14 2.69
N ASN A 296 1.00 21.24 2.15
CA ASN A 296 0.32 22.53 2.22
C ASN A 296 -1.02 22.41 1.48
N ARG A 297 -2.12 22.71 2.16
CA ARG A 297 -3.47 22.52 1.60
C ARG A 297 -3.87 23.61 0.61
N MET A 298 -3.21 24.76 0.65
CA MET A 298 -3.45 25.89 -0.27
C MET A 298 -2.66 25.73 -1.56
N THR A 299 -1.36 25.43 -1.46
CA THR A 299 -0.47 25.31 -2.64
C THR A 299 -0.43 23.89 -3.21
N GLY A 300 -0.79 22.88 -2.40
CA GLY A 300 -0.71 21.47 -2.78
C GLY A 300 0.68 20.86 -2.66
N GLU A 301 1.71 21.66 -2.38
CA GLU A 301 3.11 21.28 -2.21
C GLU A 301 3.31 20.28 -1.07
N VAL A 302 4.18 19.28 -1.29
CA VAL A 302 4.56 18.29 -0.27
C VAL A 302 5.98 18.60 0.20
N ILE A 303 6.12 18.86 1.49
CA ILE A 303 7.38 19.20 2.15
C ILE A 303 7.78 18.01 3.03
N HIS A 304 9.00 17.52 2.86
CA HIS A 304 9.62 16.58 3.79
C HIS A 304 10.08 17.37 5.01
N VAL A 305 9.50 17.06 6.18
CA VAL A 305 9.74 17.79 7.42
C VAL A 305 11.02 17.31 8.10
N GLY A 306 11.30 16.01 8.01
CA GLY A 306 12.49 15.39 8.59
C GLY A 306 12.27 13.93 8.94
N ASP A 307 13.38 13.29 9.34
CA ASP A 307 13.45 11.90 9.75
C ASP A 307 13.92 11.82 11.21
N THR A 308 13.35 10.93 12.00
CA THR A 308 13.80 10.69 13.38
C THR A 308 15.14 9.99 13.38
N GLU A 309 15.86 10.11 14.49
CA GLU A 309 17.03 9.25 14.74
C GLU A 309 16.65 7.76 14.70
N LEU A 310 17.60 6.93 14.27
CA LEU A 310 17.47 5.48 14.31
C LEU A 310 17.45 5.01 15.77
N ALA A 311 16.46 4.20 16.12
CA ALA A 311 16.32 3.62 17.44
C ALA A 311 16.16 2.11 17.35
N THR A 312 16.68 1.38 18.33
CA THR A 312 16.61 -0.09 18.36
C THR A 312 15.39 -0.58 19.13
N LEU A 313 14.73 -1.63 18.61
CA LEU A 313 13.67 -2.34 19.34
C LEU A 313 14.22 -2.97 20.63
N LYS A 314 13.47 -2.82 21.72
CA LYS A 314 13.84 -3.36 23.04
C LYS A 314 13.16 -4.70 23.25
N LYS A 315 13.91 -5.66 23.79
CA LYS A 315 13.41 -7.03 24.04
C LYS A 315 12.12 -7.02 24.85
N GLY A 316 11.08 -7.66 24.31
CA GLY A 316 9.76 -7.80 24.95
C GLY A 316 8.87 -6.55 24.88
N GLN A 317 9.34 -5.43 24.33
CA GLN A 317 8.55 -4.22 24.16
C GLN A 317 7.82 -4.25 22.81
N LEU A 318 6.52 -3.96 22.79
CA LEU A 318 5.70 -3.95 21.56
C LEU A 318 5.20 -2.56 21.18
N SER A 319 5.36 -1.57 22.07
CA SER A 319 4.94 -0.18 21.85
C SER A 319 6.14 0.74 21.89
N TYR A 320 6.28 1.60 20.89
CA TYR A 320 7.45 2.43 20.66
C TYR A 320 7.06 3.86 20.36
N THR A 321 8.03 4.76 20.52
CA THR A 321 7.88 6.18 20.18
C THR A 321 9.13 6.61 19.41
N ALA A 322 8.92 7.33 18.32
CA ALA A 322 9.97 8.02 17.58
C ALA A 322 9.71 9.53 17.66
N VAL A 323 10.77 10.33 17.83
CA VAL A 323 10.66 11.78 18.05
C VAL A 323 11.51 12.52 17.02
N LEU A 324 10.91 13.51 16.37
CA LEU A 324 11.58 14.49 15.51
C LEU A 324 11.54 15.84 16.24
N ASN A 325 12.72 16.37 16.58
CA ASN A 325 12.86 17.60 17.36
C ASN A 325 13.02 18.84 16.47
N GLU A 326 12.78 20.01 17.05
CA GLU A 326 13.17 21.32 16.49
C GLU A 326 12.65 21.61 15.07
N ILE A 327 11.37 21.30 14.82
CA ILE A 327 10.71 21.56 13.54
C ILE A 327 10.16 22.97 13.51
N THR A 328 10.38 23.66 12.39
CA THR A 328 9.69 24.91 12.03
C THR A 328 8.93 24.72 10.73
N LEU A 329 7.74 25.30 10.64
CA LEU A 329 6.95 25.34 9.41
C LEU A 329 6.48 26.78 9.20
N GLU A 330 6.40 27.20 7.94
CA GLU A 330 5.80 28.48 7.59
C GLU A 330 4.32 28.53 8.01
N PRO A 331 3.76 29.72 8.26
CA PRO A 331 2.33 29.87 8.53
C PRO A 331 1.48 29.26 7.41
N GLY A 332 0.46 28.47 7.79
CA GLY A 332 -0.39 27.81 6.81
C GLY A 332 -1.24 26.68 7.37
N VAL A 333 -1.98 26.03 6.46
CA VAL A 333 -2.81 24.88 6.77
C VAL A 333 -2.27 23.65 6.05
N TYR A 334 -1.93 22.63 6.83
CA TYR A 334 -1.21 21.46 6.37
C TYR A 334 -2.00 20.18 6.61
N ARG A 335 -1.67 19.15 5.82
CA ARG A 335 -1.98 17.75 6.09
C ARG A 335 -0.68 17.05 6.49
N LEU A 336 -0.60 16.55 7.72
CA LEU A 336 0.58 15.84 8.22
C LEU A 336 0.47 14.35 7.92
N GLN A 337 1.57 13.73 7.51
CA GLN A 337 1.73 12.29 7.33
C GLN A 337 2.99 11.81 8.06
N ALA A 338 2.82 10.82 8.93
CA ALA A 338 3.93 10.09 9.56
C ALA A 338 4.02 8.69 8.96
N ILE A 339 5.25 8.24 8.67
CA ILE A 339 5.55 6.91 8.15
C ILE A 339 6.59 6.27 9.07
N VAL A 340 6.32 5.09 9.61
CA VAL A 340 7.27 4.33 10.44
C VAL A 340 7.81 3.14 9.63
N LYS A 341 9.13 2.95 9.71
CA LYS A 341 9.87 1.89 9.01
C LYS A 341 10.65 1.04 10.01
N LEU A 342 10.75 -0.26 9.75
CA LEU A 342 11.70 -1.16 10.39
C LEU A 342 12.81 -1.47 9.39
N GLN A 343 14.07 -1.47 9.84
CA GLN A 343 15.22 -1.81 9.02
C GLN A 343 15.41 -3.33 8.94
N CYS A 344 15.92 -3.82 7.81
CA CYS A 344 16.39 -5.21 7.64
C CYS A 344 15.34 -6.30 7.91
N VAL A 345 14.05 -5.95 7.90
CA VAL A 345 12.93 -6.88 8.11
C VAL A 345 11.80 -6.57 7.13
N PRO A 346 11.24 -7.59 6.46
CA PRO A 346 10.03 -7.41 5.67
C PRO A 346 8.85 -7.11 6.61
N ALA A 347 8.52 -5.82 6.75
CA ALA A 347 7.41 -5.33 7.55
C ALA A 347 6.48 -4.45 6.72
N THR A 348 5.19 -4.51 7.03
CA THR A 348 4.21 -3.57 6.48
C THR A 348 4.46 -2.20 7.08
N LEU A 349 4.70 -1.21 6.22
CA LEU A 349 4.92 0.18 6.62
C LEU A 349 3.75 0.71 7.46
N GLY A 350 4.06 1.31 8.61
CA GLY A 350 3.08 2.04 9.40
C GLY A 350 2.86 3.42 8.78
N SER A 351 1.62 3.81 8.50
CA SER A 351 1.30 5.12 7.93
C SER A 351 0.09 5.74 8.61
N PHE A 352 0.22 7.01 9.01
CA PHE A 352 -0.83 7.75 9.69
C PHE A 352 -0.93 9.17 9.11
N LYS A 353 -2.16 9.61 8.86
CA LYS A 353 -2.45 10.93 8.27
C LYS A 353 -3.32 11.76 9.19
N VAL A 354 -2.84 12.94 9.55
CA VAL A 354 -3.62 13.99 10.22
C VAL A 354 -4.17 14.94 9.16
N PRO A 355 -5.51 15.01 8.96
CA PRO A 355 -6.15 15.82 7.93
C PRO A 355 -5.93 17.33 8.09
N LEU A 356 -5.69 17.81 9.31
CA LEU A 356 -5.58 19.23 9.61
C LEU A 356 -4.51 19.50 10.67
N LEU A 357 -3.49 20.25 10.27
CA LEU A 357 -2.48 20.87 11.12
C LEU A 357 -2.43 22.35 10.74
N GLN A 358 -2.74 23.24 11.68
CA GLN A 358 -2.68 24.68 11.46
C GLN A 358 -1.43 25.25 12.10
N VAL A 359 -0.68 26.06 11.35
CA VAL A 359 0.49 26.81 11.82
C VAL A 359 0.18 28.29 11.65
N VAL A 360 0.32 29.08 12.72
CA VAL A 360 -0.03 30.51 12.79
C VAL A 360 1.15 31.38 13.15
#